data_AF-A0A0N4WI59-F1
#
_entry.id   AF-A0A0N4WI59-F1
#
_cell.length_a   1.000
_cell.length_b   1.000
_cell.length_c   1.000
_cell.angle_alpha   90.00
_cell.angle_beta   90.00
_cell.angle_gamma   90.00
#
_symmetry.space_group_name_H-M   'P 1'
#
loop_
_entity.id
_entity.type
_entity.pdbx_description
1 polymer ?
#
loop_
_entity_poly.entity_id
_entity_poly.type
_entity_poly.pdbx_seq_one_letter_code
_entity_poly.pdbx_strand_id
1 'polypeptide(L)' 'MGRTWSIYNGSFTVSGCGSDFGPINTPDAYLRIEHSCPHRLDGRNKAIELDVLPIFMPRVVSLGSIYLDRYVDDPD' A
#
# COMPACT_ATOMS: atom_id res chain seq x y z
N MET A 1 -3.59 -10.66 0.53
CA MET A 1 -3.55 -10.31 -0.92
C MET A 1 -4.80 -9.53 -1.32
N GLY A 2 -4.86 -8.94 -2.52
CA GLY A 2 -6.05 -8.28 -3.09
C GLY A 2 -5.71 -7.24 -4.17
N ARG A 3 -6.70 -6.76 -4.95
CA ARG A 3 -6.53 -5.66 -5.91
C ARG A 3 -7.74 -4.72 -5.87
N THR A 4 -7.49 -3.42 -5.97
CA THR A 4 -8.52 -2.38 -6.02
C THR A 4 -8.00 -1.16 -6.79
N TRP A 5 -8.89 -0.20 -7.02
CA TRP A 5 -8.59 1.10 -7.63
C TRP A 5 -9.18 2.17 -6.72
N SER A 6 -8.50 3.32 -6.63
CA SER A 6 -9.08 4.46 -5.94
C SER A 6 -10.29 4.99 -6.70
N ILE A 7 -11.28 5.47 -5.95
CA ILE A 7 -12.42 6.18 -6.53
C ILE A 7 -12.06 7.67 -6.72
N TYR A 8 -13.00 8.45 -7.26
CA TYR A 8 -12.80 9.85 -7.64
C TYR A 8 -12.25 10.77 -6.52
N ASN A 9 -12.46 10.43 -5.25
CA ASN A 9 -11.95 11.20 -4.10
C ASN A 9 -10.62 10.66 -3.53
N GLY A 10 -10.00 9.68 -4.20
CA GLY A 10 -8.76 9.05 -3.77
C GLY A 10 -8.93 7.91 -2.76
N SER A 11 -10.14 7.63 -2.26
CA SER A 11 -10.35 6.54 -1.31
C SER A 11 -10.31 5.18 -2.00
N PHE A 12 -9.83 4.17 -1.27
CA PHE A 12 -9.85 2.78 -1.72
C PHE A 12 -10.03 1.84 -0.54
N THR A 13 -10.48 0.62 -0.83
CA THR A 13 -10.49 -0.49 0.12
C THR A 13 -10.07 -1.73 -0.62
N VAL A 14 -9.18 -2.51 -0.01
CA VAL A 14 -8.70 -3.77 -0.54
C VAL A 14 -8.75 -4.83 0.55
N SER A 15 -9.24 -6.00 0.19
CA SER A 15 -9.31 -7.15 1.08
C SER A 15 -8.87 -8.39 0.32
N GLY A 16 -8.27 -9.32 1.05
CA GLY A 16 -8.10 -10.67 0.57
C GLY A 16 -7.15 -11.47 1.43
N CYS A 17 -7.11 -12.76 1.14
CA CYS A 17 -6.50 -13.74 2.02
C CYS A 17 -5.04 -14.05 1.61
N GLY A 18 -4.30 -14.62 2.55
CA GLY A 18 -3.02 -15.28 2.32
C GLY A 18 -3.11 -16.68 2.91
N SER A 19 -2.60 -17.68 2.20
CA SER A 19 -2.54 -19.08 2.67
C SER A 19 -1.21 -19.64 2.21
N ASP A 20 -0.19 -19.43 3.03
CA ASP A 20 1.18 -19.83 2.73
C ASP A 20 1.50 -21.20 3.34
N PHE A 21 2.45 -21.92 2.73
CA PHE A 21 2.87 -23.26 3.16
C PHE A 21 4.39 -23.33 3.29
N GLY A 22 4.90 -24.20 4.16
CA GLY A 22 6.33 -24.39 4.39
C GLY A 22 6.85 -23.60 5.61
N PRO A 23 8.18 -23.38 5.71
CA PRO A 23 8.80 -22.78 6.90
C PRO A 23 8.37 -21.33 7.18
N ILE A 24 7.97 -20.58 6.15
CA ILE A 24 7.45 -19.22 6.26
C ILE A 24 5.99 -19.27 5.79
N ASN A 25 5.09 -19.54 6.74
CA ASN A 25 3.67 -19.76 6.50
C ASN A 25 2.78 -18.66 7.12
N THR A 26 3.39 -17.58 7.61
CA THR A 26 2.67 -16.42 8.14
C THR A 26 2.58 -15.36 7.05
N PRO A 27 1.38 -14.97 6.60
CA PRO A 27 1.24 -13.97 5.55
C PRO A 27 1.87 -12.63 5.95
N ASP A 28 2.79 -12.16 5.13
CA ASP A 28 3.45 -10.85 5.26
C ASP A 28 2.95 -9.94 4.13
N ALA A 29 2.09 -8.98 4.48
CA ALA A 29 1.35 -8.20 3.50
C ALA A 29 1.97 -6.82 3.29
N TYR A 30 2.07 -6.41 2.03
CA TYR A 30 2.41 -5.05 1.63
C TYR A 30 1.36 -4.49 0.66
N LEU A 31 1.24 -3.17 0.59
CA LEU A 31 0.51 -2.48 -0.48
C LEU A 31 1.51 -1.97 -1.50
N ARG A 32 1.25 -2.26 -2.78
CA ARG A 32 1.94 -1.64 -3.90
C ARG A 32 0.97 -0.73 -4.65
N ILE A 33 1.29 0.55 -4.72
CA ILE A 33 0.48 1.58 -5.37
C ILE A 33 1.19 2.03 -6.64
N GLU A 34 0.56 1.76 -7.78
CA GLU A 34 0.99 2.28 -9.08
C GLU A 34 0.14 3.51 -9.42
N HIS A 35 0.78 4.65 -9.69
CA HIS A 35 0.11 5.93 -9.91
C HIS A 35 0.84 6.81 -10.92
N SER A 36 0.15 7.89 -11.30
CA SER A 36 0.69 8.94 -12.18
C SER A 36 0.93 10.28 -11.48
N CYS A 37 0.80 10.33 -10.16
CA CYS A 37 1.13 11.53 -9.37
C CYS A 37 2.63 11.86 -9.51
N PRO A 38 2.99 13.06 -9.98
CA PRO A 38 4.39 13.49 -10.10
C PRO A 38 4.98 13.77 -8.73
N HIS A 39 6.18 13.27 -8.49
CA HIS A 39 6.93 13.54 -7.28
C HIS A 39 7.28 15.03 -7.15
N ARG A 40 7.18 15.57 -5.92
CA ARG A 40 7.25 17.02 -5.64
C ARG A 40 8.60 17.67 -5.95
N LEU A 41 9.70 16.92 -5.94
CA LEU A 41 11.06 17.46 -6.16
C LEU A 41 11.55 17.32 -7.60
N ASP A 42 11.25 16.19 -8.26
CA ASP A 42 11.85 15.83 -9.56
C ASP A 42 10.82 15.45 -10.63
N GLY A 43 9.52 15.48 -10.30
CA GLY A 43 8.41 15.20 -11.21
C GLY A 43 8.34 13.75 -11.69
N ARG A 44 9.15 12.84 -11.12
CA ARG A 44 9.17 11.43 -11.53
C ARG A 44 8.04 10.66 -10.85
N ASN A 45 7.59 9.60 -11.52
CA ASN A 45 6.58 8.69 -10.99
C ASN A 45 7.27 7.37 -10.62
N LYS A 46 7.14 6.94 -9.38
CA LYS A 46 7.63 5.65 -8.87
C LYS A 46 6.48 4.94 -8.17
N ALA A 47 6.48 3.61 -8.22
CA ALA A 47 5.55 2.84 -7.40
C ALA A 47 5.89 3.01 -5.91
N ILE A 48 4.87 3.09 -5.08
CA ILE A 48 5.01 3.18 -3.62
C ILE A 48 4.71 1.81 -3.03
N GLU A 49 5.60 1.33 -2.18
CA GLU A 49 5.43 0.10 -1.40
C GLU A 49 5.30 0.47 0.08
N LEU A 50 4.25 -0.03 0.73
CA LEU A 50 3.93 0.25 2.13
C LEU A 50 3.79 -1.06 2.89
N ASP A 51 4.47 -1.16 4.01
CA ASP A 51 4.32 -2.28 4.93
C ASP A 51 2.95 -2.23 5.61
N VAL A 52 2.23 -3.34 5.59
CA VAL A 52 0.96 -3.48 6.31
C VAL A 52 1.20 -4.34 7.54
N LEU A 53 0.83 -3.80 8.71
CA LEU A 53 0.90 -4.57 9.95
C LEU A 53 0.12 -5.90 9.80
N PRO A 54 0.61 -7.02 10.36
CA PRO A 54 -0.02 -8.35 10.26
C PRO A 54 -1.28 -8.42 11.14
N ILE A 55 -2.27 -7.60 10.80
CA ILE A 55 -3.57 -7.49 11.45
C ILE A 55 -4.59 -8.09 10.49
N PHE A 56 -5.10 -9.26 10.86
CA PHE A 56 -6.09 -9.99 10.08
C PHE A 56 -7.51 -9.73 10.57
N MET A 57 -8.50 -10.12 9.76
CA MET A 57 -9.92 -10.01 10.12
C MET A 57 -10.21 -10.66 11.48
N PRO A 58 -11.16 -10.11 12.27
CA PRO A 58 -12.14 -9.06 11.91
C PRO A 58 -11.61 -7.62 12.04
N ARG A 59 -10.33 -7.42 12.37
CA ARG A 59 -9.75 -6.08 12.50
C ARG A 59 -9.42 -5.50 11.12
N VAL A 60 -9.67 -4.21 10.94
CA VAL A 60 -9.40 -3.47 9.71
C VAL A 60 -8.26 -2.48 9.95
N VAL A 61 -7.28 -2.46 9.05
CA VAL A 61 -6.17 -1.49 9.08
C VAL A 61 -6.61 -0.23 8.33
N SER A 62 -6.65 0.91 9.04
CA SER A 62 -6.91 2.22 8.44
C SER A 62 -5.60 3.00 8.32
N LEU A 63 -5.10 3.15 7.09
CA LEU A 63 -3.83 3.84 6.81
C LEU A 63 -3.97 5.38 6.77
N GLY A 64 -5.20 5.90 6.76
CA GLY A 64 -5.44 7.34 6.63
C GLY A 64 -5.10 7.85 5.23
N SER A 65 -4.45 9.02 5.17
CA SER A 65 -4.04 9.63 3.90
C SER A 65 -2.65 9.14 3.50
N ILE A 66 -2.54 8.67 2.25
CA ILE A 66 -1.28 8.25 1.65
C ILE A 66 -0.89 9.30 0.63
N TYR A 67 0.29 9.91 0.81
CA TYR A 67 0.82 10.89 -0.12
C TYR A 67 1.56 10.18 -1.25
N LEU A 68 1.25 10.55 -2.49
CA LEU A 68 1.82 9.95 -3.70
C LEU A 68 2.92 10.80 -4.33
N ASP A 69 3.19 11.97 -3.78
CA ASP A 69 4.12 12.98 -4.29
C ASP A 69 5.44 13.04 -3.51
N ARG A 70 5.64 12.15 -2.54
CA ARG A 70 6.83 12.08 -1.68
C ARG A 70 7.14 10.63 -1.33
N TYR A 71 8.41 10.33 -1.09
CA TYR A 71 8.85 9.00 -0.68
C TYR A 71 9.54 9.01 0.69
N VAL A 72 9.71 7.82 1.29
CA VAL A 72 10.37 7.66 2.60
C VAL A 72 11.86 8.02 2.52
N ASP A 73 12.45 7.85 1.35
CA ASP A 73 13.84 8.19 1.04
C ASP A 73 14.06 9.66 0.64
N ASP A 74 13.01 10.49 0.66
CA ASP A 74 13.15 11.92 0.40
C ASP A 74 14.00 12.59 1.49
N PRO A 75 14.89 13.54 1.12
CA PRO A 75 15.50 14.42 2.09
C PRO A 75 14.43 15.32 2.76
N ASP A 76 14.55 15.52 4.07
CA ASP A 76 13.73 16.44 4.86
C ASP A 76 13.83 17.90 4.38
#